data_AF-A0A2D4Q7G9-F1
#
_entry.id   AF-A0A2D4Q7G9-F1
#
_cell.length_a   1.000
_cell.length_b   1.000
_cell.length_c   1.000
_cell.angle_alpha   90.00
_cell.angle_beta   90.00
_cell.angle_gamma   90.00
#
_symmetry.space_group_name_H-M   'P 1'
#
loop_
_entity.id
_entity.type
_entity.pdbx_description
1 polymer ?
#
loop_
_entity_poly.entity_id
_entity_poly.type
_entity_poly.pdbx_seq_one_letter_code
_entity_poly.pdbx_strand_id
1 'polypeptide(L)'
;PYIVRQCVEEIERRGMEEVGIYRVSGVATDIQALKAAFDINNKDVSITMSEMDVNAIAGTLKLYFRELPEPLFTDELYPNFAEGIVLSDPVAKESCMLNLLLSLPEPNLV
;
A
#
# COMPACT_ATOMS: atom_id res chain seq x y z
N PRO A 1 -1.61 -9.61 -1.67
CA PRO A 1 -2.61 -9.82 -0.57
C PRO A 1 -4.05 -9.38 -0.94
N TYR A 2 -5.12 -9.99 -0.39
CA TYR A 2 -6.51 -9.69 -0.77
C TYR A 2 -6.91 -8.22 -0.50
N ILE A 3 -6.62 -7.71 0.70
CA ILE A 3 -6.84 -6.30 1.08
C ILE A 3 -6.17 -5.32 0.12
N VAL A 4 -4.91 -5.58 -0.25
CA VAL A 4 -4.15 -4.74 -1.19
C VAL A 4 -4.85 -4.68 -2.53
N ARG A 5 -5.20 -5.85 -3.09
CA ARG A 5 -5.85 -5.94 -4.40
C ARG A 5 -7.18 -5.17 -4.42
N GLN A 6 -8.06 -5.44 -3.46
CA GLN A 6 -9.39 -4.81 -3.43
C GLN A 6 -9.32 -3.29 -3.22
N CYS A 7 -8.43 -2.83 -2.33
CA CYS A 7 -8.25 -1.39 -2.14
C CYS A 7 -7.71 -0.72 -3.41
N VAL A 8 -6.69 -1.31 -4.06
CA VAL A 8 -6.10 -0.75 -5.28
C VAL A 8 -7.13 -0.72 -6.41
N GLU A 9 -7.80 -1.84 -6.69
CA GLU A 9 -8.83 -1.92 -7.75
C GLU A 9 -9.92 -0.87 -7.54
N GLU A 10 -10.36 -0.66 -6.31
CA GLU A 10 -11.43 0.28 -6.01
C GLU A 10 -10.98 1.75 -6.07
N ILE A 11 -9.74 2.03 -5.67
CA ILE A 11 -9.12 3.36 -5.82
C ILE A 11 -8.88 3.67 -7.30
N GLU A 12 -8.43 2.72 -8.10
CA GLU A 12 -8.27 2.90 -9.55
C GLU A 12 -9.62 3.10 -10.24
N ARG A 13 -10.68 2.45 -9.74
CA ARG A 13 -12.03 2.59 -10.30
C ARG A 13 -12.68 3.95 -10.01
N ARG A 14 -12.49 4.53 -8.82
CA ARG A 14 -13.23 5.72 -8.37
C ARG A 14 -12.36 6.92 -7.98
N GLY A 15 -11.10 6.70 -7.62
CA GLY A 15 -10.23 7.68 -7.00
C GLY A 15 -9.27 8.40 -7.95
N MET A 16 -9.23 8.02 -9.24
CA MET A 16 -8.27 8.60 -10.19
C MET A 16 -8.54 10.09 -10.49
N GLU A 17 -9.79 10.52 -10.35
CA GLU A 17 -10.20 11.93 -10.49
C GLU A 17 -10.35 12.65 -9.12
N GLU A 18 -10.17 11.93 -8.01
CA GLU A 18 -10.30 12.47 -6.66
C GLU A 18 -9.11 13.38 -6.32
N VAL A 19 -9.41 14.62 -5.92
CA VAL A 19 -8.38 15.61 -5.62
C VAL A 19 -7.58 15.22 -4.39
N GLY A 20 -6.31 14.84 -4.62
CA GLY A 20 -5.40 14.48 -3.54
C GLY A 20 -5.62 13.07 -3.00
N ILE A 21 -6.07 12.13 -3.83
CA ILE A 21 -6.03 10.70 -3.52
C ILE A 21 -4.65 10.31 -2.94
N TYR A 22 -4.66 9.46 -1.91
CA TYR A 22 -3.51 9.11 -1.05
C TYR A 22 -2.97 10.24 -0.16
N ARG A 23 -3.19 11.53 -0.47
CA ARG A 23 -2.75 12.68 0.34
C ARG A 23 -3.80 13.10 1.37
N VAL A 24 -5.05 13.26 0.95
CA VAL A 24 -6.18 13.59 1.83
C VAL A 24 -6.51 12.37 2.68
N SER A 25 -6.77 12.59 3.97
CA SER A 25 -7.18 11.53 4.89
C SER A 25 -8.69 11.32 4.81
N GLY A 26 -9.11 10.07 4.62
CA GLY A 26 -10.50 9.68 4.86
C GLY A 26 -10.86 9.73 6.35
N VAL A 27 -12.14 9.53 6.64
CA VAL A 27 -12.67 9.52 8.00
C VAL A 27 -12.07 8.35 8.78
N ALA A 28 -11.50 8.63 9.96
CA ALA A 28 -10.78 7.63 10.74
C ALA A 28 -11.65 6.44 11.17
N THR A 29 -12.92 6.67 11.47
CA THR A 29 -13.88 5.61 11.83
C THR A 29 -14.12 4.64 10.67
N ASP A 30 -14.18 5.15 9.45
CA ASP A 30 -14.42 4.35 8.24
C ASP A 30 -13.19 3.50 7.90
N ILE A 31 -11.99 4.07 8.07
CA ILE A 31 -10.72 3.34 7.93
C ILE A 31 -10.66 2.17 8.91
N GLN A 32 -11.02 2.40 10.19
CA GLN A 32 -11.03 1.33 11.20
C GLN A 32 -12.12 0.29 10.93
N ALA A 33 -13.29 0.70 10.46
CA ALA A 33 -14.37 -0.21 10.08
C ALA A 33 -13.96 -1.12 8.91
N LEU A 34 -13.30 -0.57 7.88
CA LEU A 34 -12.78 -1.35 6.75
C LEU A 34 -11.70 -2.33 7.20
N LYS A 35 -10.74 -1.88 8.02
CA LYS A 35 -9.73 -2.77 8.59
C LYS A 35 -10.40 -3.96 9.30
N ALA A 36 -11.33 -3.69 10.21
CA ALA A 36 -12.04 -4.74 10.94
C ALA A 36 -12.79 -5.70 10.00
N ALA A 37 -13.39 -5.19 8.93
CA ALA A 37 -14.07 -6.01 7.92
C ALA A 37 -13.10 -6.93 7.15
N PHE A 38 -11.90 -6.45 6.82
CA PHE A 38 -10.84 -7.27 6.22
C PHE A 38 -10.30 -8.33 7.20
N ASP A 39 -10.09 -7.98 8.47
CA ASP A 39 -9.54 -8.88 9.48
C ASP A 39 -10.44 -10.12 9.72
N ILE A 40 -11.77 -9.94 9.65
CA ILE A 40 -12.73 -11.05 9.80
C ILE A 40 -12.99 -11.82 8.49
N ASN A 41 -12.25 -11.53 7.41
CA ASN A 41 -12.45 -12.09 6.07
C ASN A 41 -13.90 -11.97 5.58
N ASN A 42 -14.52 -10.80 5.79
CA ASN A 42 -15.89 -10.58 5.34
C ASN A 42 -15.96 -10.60 3.80
N LYS A 43 -16.68 -11.59 3.25
CA LYS A 43 -16.89 -11.72 1.79
C LYS A 43 -17.64 -10.52 1.19
N ASP A 44 -18.33 -9.75 2.02
CA ASP A 44 -19.10 -8.57 1.63
C ASP A 44 -18.30 -7.26 1.80
N VAL A 45 -16.98 -7.33 2.01
CA VAL A 45 -16.14 -6.14 2.12
C VAL A 45 -16.20 -5.30 0.84
N SER A 46 -16.34 -5.93 -0.33
CA SER A 46 -16.50 -5.22 -1.61
C SER A 46 -17.76 -4.36 -1.66
N ILE A 47 -18.87 -4.86 -1.10
CA ILE A 47 -20.13 -4.11 -0.97
C ILE A 47 -19.92 -2.92 -0.04
N THR A 48 -19.33 -3.18 1.13
CA THR A 48 -19.03 -2.13 2.13
C THR A 48 -18.15 -1.03 1.53
N MET A 49 -17.11 -1.40 0.79
CA MET A 49 -16.20 -0.45 0.13
C MET A 49 -16.92 0.41 -0.90
N SER A 50 -17.88 -0.14 -1.65
CA SER A 50 -18.58 0.58 -2.71
C SER A 50 -19.37 1.80 -2.21
N GLU A 51 -19.79 1.79 -0.94
CA GLU A 51 -20.53 2.87 -0.29
C GLU A 51 -19.62 3.86 0.45
N MET A 52 -18.35 3.51 0.68
CA MET A 52 -17.40 4.33 1.44
C MET A 52 -16.63 5.32 0.57
N ASP A 53 -16.16 6.39 1.22
CA ASP A 53 -15.28 7.40 0.64
C ASP A 53 -13.95 6.78 0.17
N VAL A 54 -13.50 7.16 -1.03
CA VAL A 54 -12.29 6.57 -1.63
C VAL A 54 -11.01 6.96 -0.87
N ASN A 55 -10.99 8.09 -0.17
CA ASN A 55 -9.89 8.48 0.73
C ASN A 55 -9.87 7.61 1.99
N ALA A 56 -11.00 7.06 2.43
CA ALA A 56 -11.04 6.06 3.51
C ALA A 56 -10.42 4.74 3.03
N ILE A 57 -10.73 4.31 1.81
CA ILE A 57 -10.12 3.11 1.21
C ILE A 57 -8.61 3.28 1.04
N ALA A 58 -8.16 4.42 0.50
CA ALA A 58 -6.74 4.76 0.44
C ALA A 58 -6.10 4.83 1.83
N GLY A 59 -6.83 5.32 2.82
CA GLY A 59 -6.45 5.30 4.25
C GLY A 59 -6.23 3.88 4.77
N THR A 60 -7.14 2.96 4.47
CA THR A 60 -7.07 1.55 4.85
C THR A 60 -5.87 0.85 4.20
N LEU A 61 -5.61 1.08 2.91
CA LEU A 61 -4.44 0.53 2.23
C LEU A 61 -3.13 1.01 2.89
N LYS A 62 -3.03 2.31 3.18
CA LYS A 62 -1.87 2.88 3.89
C LYS A 62 -1.73 2.29 5.29
N LEU A 63 -2.84 2.09 6.01
CA LEU A 63 -2.85 1.50 7.33
C LEU A 63 -2.32 0.06 7.31
N TYR A 64 -2.75 -0.74 6.33
CA TYR A 64 -2.30 -2.12 6.17
C TYR A 64 -0.77 -2.21 6.09
N PHE A 65 -0.13 -1.46 5.19
CA PHE A 65 1.34 -1.48 5.06
C PHE A 65 2.06 -0.96 6.31
N ARG A 66 1.46 0.00 7.02
CA ARG A 66 2.03 0.56 8.26
C ARG A 66 1.99 -0.41 9.43
N GLU A 67 0.99 -1.30 9.47
CA GLU A 67 0.78 -2.24 10.58
C GLU A 67 1.32 -3.65 10.30
N LEU A 68 1.99 -3.86 9.16
CA LEU A 68 2.69 -5.12 8.92
C LEU A 68 3.70 -5.40 10.05
N PRO A 69 3.84 -6.66 10.49
CA PRO A 69 4.84 -7.02 11.51
C PRO A 69 6.28 -6.65 11.11
N GLU A 70 6.55 -6.68 9.81
CA GLU A 70 7.79 -6.23 9.18
C GLU A 70 7.43 -5.30 8.01
N PRO A 71 8.14 -4.17 7.81
CA PRO A 71 7.88 -3.28 6.67
C PRO A 71 8.03 -4.00 5.32
N LEU A 72 7.30 -3.54 4.30
CA LEU A 72 7.34 -4.13 2.95
C LEU A 72 8.75 -4.18 2.35
N PHE A 73 9.61 -3.22 2.69
CA PHE A 73 10.99 -3.12 2.21
C PHE A 73 12.02 -3.79 3.15
N THR A 74 11.54 -4.48 4.18
CA THR A 74 12.27 -5.13 5.29
C THR A 74 13.18 -4.19 6.08
N ASP A 75 13.39 -4.48 7.36
CA ASP A 75 14.35 -3.70 8.15
C ASP A 75 15.80 -3.98 7.71
N GLU A 76 16.05 -5.19 7.20
CA GLU A 76 17.37 -5.63 6.72
C GLU A 76 17.83 -4.88 5.46
N LEU A 77 16.95 -4.73 4.46
CA LEU A 77 17.32 -4.15 3.16
C LEU A 77 17.11 -2.63 3.09
N TYR A 78 16.33 -2.04 4.02
CA TYR A 78 16.03 -0.61 4.01
C TYR A 78 17.28 0.30 3.96
N PRO A 79 18.39 0.04 4.70
CA PRO A 79 19.61 0.84 4.58
C PRO A 79 20.18 0.84 3.16
N ASN A 80 20.14 -0.30 2.47
CA ASN A 80 20.63 -0.40 1.10
C ASN A 80 19.73 0.38 0.11
N PHE A 81 18.41 0.37 0.31
CA PHE A 81 17.51 1.22 -0.45
C PHE A 81 17.81 2.71 -0.24
N ALA A 82 18.05 3.14 1.00
CA ALA A 82 18.37 4.52 1.32
C ALA A 82 19.69 4.98 0.65
N GLU A 83 20.73 4.12 0.67
CA GLU A 83 22.00 4.36 -0.01
C GLU A 83 21.85 4.40 -1.55
N GLY A 84 21.03 3.52 -2.11
CA GLY A 84 20.79 3.50 -3.55
C GLY A 84 20.10 4.78 -4.06
N ILE A 85 19.19 5.36 -3.28
CA ILE A 85 18.40 6.54 -3.71
C ILE A 85 19.31 7.77 -3.91
N VAL A 86 20.40 7.87 -3.15
CA VAL A 86 21.33 9.01 -3.22
C VAL A 86 22.38 8.88 -4.34
N LEU A 87 22.43 7.76 -5.07
CA LEU A 87 23.33 7.60 -6.22
C LEU A 87 23.08 8.72 -7.26
N SER A 88 24.15 9.33 -7.76
CA SER A 88 24.04 10.40 -8.76
C SER A 88 23.90 9.86 -10.18
N ASP A 89 24.54 8.72 -10.47
CA ASP A 89 24.45 8.08 -11.78
C ASP A 89 23.09 7.37 -11.95
N PRO A 90 22.27 7.75 -12.94
CA PRO A 90 20.93 7.17 -13.12
C PRO A 90 20.95 5.67 -13.42
N VAL A 91 21.92 5.20 -14.19
CA VAL A 91 22.01 3.79 -14.61
C VAL A 91 22.40 2.90 -13.42
N ALA A 92 23.39 3.34 -12.64
CA ALA A 92 23.77 2.67 -11.39
C ALA A 92 22.63 2.68 -10.38
N LYS A 93 21.89 3.80 -10.26
CA LYS A 93 20.71 3.89 -9.39
C LYS A 93 19.63 2.88 -9.80
N GLU A 94 19.27 2.85 -11.07
CA GLU A 94 18.27 1.90 -11.59
C GLU A 94 18.70 0.45 -11.34
N SER A 95 19.94 0.11 -11.70
CA SER A 95 20.49 -1.23 -11.50
C SER A 95 20.50 -1.63 -10.01
N CYS A 96 20.89 -0.71 -9.13
CA CYS A 96 20.89 -0.92 -7.69
C CYS A 96 19.46 -1.16 -7.17
N MET A 97 18.51 -0.28 -7.51
CA MET A 97 17.11 -0.41 -7.09
C MET A 97 16.49 -1.72 -7.55
N LEU A 98 16.72 -2.11 -8.81
CA LEU A 98 16.18 -3.35 -9.36
C LEU A 98 16.75 -4.57 -8.63
N ASN A 99 18.06 -4.61 -8.38
CA ASN A 99 18.68 -5.71 -7.64
C ASN A 99 18.16 -5.81 -6.21
N LEU A 100 17.95 -4.68 -5.53
CA LEU A 100 17.39 -4.65 -4.18
C LEU A 100 15.93 -5.13 -4.16
N LEU A 101 15.11 -4.69 -5.12
CA LEU A 101 13.74 -5.19 -5.28
C LEU A 101 13.75 -6.71 -5.46
N LEU A 102 14.57 -7.24 -6.37
CA LEU A 102 14.68 -8.69 -6.61
C LEU A 102 15.26 -9.49 -5.43
N SER A 103 15.86 -8.80 -4.44
CA SER A 103 16.38 -9.41 -3.21
C SER A 103 15.34 -9.47 -2.09
N LEU A 104 14.19 -8.81 -2.23
CA LEU A 104 13.10 -8.89 -1.27
C LEU A 104 12.51 -10.31 -1.25
N PRO A 105 11.94 -10.75 -0.11
CA PRO A 105 11.19 -12.00 -0.04
C PRO A 105 10.06 -12.03 -1.07
N GLU A 106 9.79 -13.21 -1.65
CA GLU A 106 8.74 -13.37 -2.67
C GLU A 106 7.39 -12.75 -2.26
N PRO A 107 6.87 -12.93 -1.02
CA PRO A 107 5.59 -12.33 -0.63
C PRO A 107 5.55 -10.80 -0.65
N ASN A 108 6.70 -10.12 -0.65
CA ASN A 108 6.82 -8.66 -0.70
C ASN A 108 6.79 -8.14 -2.15
N LEU A 109 6.91 -9.03 -3.13
CA LEU A 109 6.88 -8.73 -4.56
C LEU A 109 5.50 -8.93 -5.22
N VAL A 110 4.56 -9.65 -4.58
CA VAL A 110 3.29 -10.13 -5.18
C VAL A 110 2.02 -9.77 -4.41
#